data_AF-J6Y6N7-F1
#
_entry.id   AF-J6Y6N7-F1
#
_cell.length_a   1.000
_cell.length_b   1.000
_cell.length_c   1.000
_cell.angle_alpha   90.00
_cell.angle_beta   90.00
_cell.angle_gamma   90.00
#
_symmetry.space_group_name_H-M   'P 1'
#
loop_
_entity.id
_entity.type
_entity.pdbx_description
1 polymer ?
#
loop_
_entity_poly.entity_id
_entity_poly.type
_entity_poly.pdbx_seq_one_letter_code
_entity_poly.pdbx_strand_id
1 'polypeptide(L)'
;MISNEQGEASIKGLQVGDYVVKEKEAPNWIDFDPLSSNELKFSINENDTEGVILPVYNKKKVTNITATKIWNGGTTPRPSIYFKLFRASTNNWEPVPDAETKRLDNGITSVTWEDIQQYDDSGNEYTFKVQEVDQNGNDYVPSGYQKIENGLVVTNENKEVISVSGQKTWEDNENQDGKRPTT
;
A
#
# COMPACT_ATOMS: atom_id res chain seq x y z
N MET A 1 26.86 16.82 19.63
CA MET A 1 26.70 17.64 18.41
C MET A 1 25.36 17.32 17.79
N ILE A 2 24.72 18.29 17.16
CA ILE A 2 23.48 18.12 16.37
C ILE A 2 23.84 18.49 14.94
N SER A 3 23.39 17.71 13.96
CA SER A 3 23.60 18.02 12.54
C SER A 3 22.79 19.23 12.11
N ASN A 4 23.27 19.96 11.11
CA ASN A 4 22.48 21.00 10.43
C ASN A 4 21.45 20.38 9.47
N GLU A 5 20.68 21.23 8.77
CA GLU A 5 19.66 20.81 7.78
C GLU A 5 20.25 20.02 6.60
N GLN A 6 21.55 20.17 6.35
CA GLN A 6 22.28 19.43 5.32
C GLN A 6 22.84 18.09 5.85
N GLY A 7 22.57 17.73 7.11
CA GLY A 7 23.05 16.51 7.74
C GLY A 7 24.50 16.58 8.23
N GLU A 8 25.13 17.75 8.22
CA GLU A 8 26.52 17.92 8.63
C GLU A 8 26.63 18.26 10.12
N ALA A 9 27.49 17.52 10.83
CA ALA A 9 27.88 17.83 12.20
C ALA A 9 29.40 17.98 12.25
N SER A 10 29.89 19.10 12.79
CA SER A 10 31.33 19.35 12.93
C SER A 10 31.72 19.62 14.38
N ILE A 11 32.93 19.19 14.74
CA ILE A 11 33.57 19.44 16.02
C ILE A 11 35.01 19.89 15.77
N LYS A 12 35.46 20.91 16.50
CA LYS A 12 36.80 21.50 16.36
C LYS A 12 37.56 21.38 17.68
N GLY A 13 38.89 21.41 17.60
CA GLY A 13 39.76 21.44 18.79
C GLY A 13 39.87 20.11 19.53
N LEU A 14 39.66 18.97 18.84
CA LEU A 14 39.96 17.66 19.41
C LEU A 14 41.47 17.51 19.64
N GLN A 15 41.83 16.84 20.73
CA GLN A 15 43.22 16.52 21.04
C GLN A 15 43.66 15.28 20.25
N VAL A 16 44.95 14.98 20.26
CA VAL A 16 45.47 13.71 19.73
C VAL A 16 44.89 12.56 20.55
N GLY A 17 44.38 11.54 19.87
CA GLY A 17 43.77 10.38 20.50
C GLY A 17 42.73 9.67 19.64
N ASP A 18 42.14 8.63 20.22
CA ASP A 18 41.11 7.81 19.59
C ASP A 18 39.70 8.25 20.00
N TYR A 19 38.81 8.33 19.02
CA TYR A 19 37.46 8.83 19.18
C TYR A 19 36.43 7.89 18.57
N VAL A 20 35.21 7.97 19.09
CA VAL A 20 34.05 7.24 18.60
C VAL A 20 32.91 8.23 18.35
N VAL A 21 32.30 8.12 17.17
CA VAL A 21 31.03 8.77 16.84
C VAL A 21 29.93 7.71 16.88
N LYS A 22 28.87 8.01 17.62
CA LYS A 22 27.67 7.20 17.72
C LYS A 22 26.45 8.10 17.55
N GLU A 23 25.58 7.75 16.60
CA GLU A 23 24.26 8.37 16.48
C GLU A 23 23.42 7.97 17.70
N LYS A 24 22.83 8.96 18.36
CA LYS A 24 22.06 8.77 19.60
C LYS A 24 20.56 8.81 19.39
N GLU A 25 20.13 9.63 18.44
CA GLU A 25 18.73 9.90 18.16
C GLU A 25 18.60 10.18 16.65
N ALA A 26 17.48 9.77 16.08
CA ALA A 26 17.12 10.05 14.69
C ALA A 26 15.65 10.50 14.63
N PRO A 27 15.26 11.23 13.57
CA PRO A 27 13.86 11.53 13.31
C PRO A 27 13.00 10.26 13.21
N ASN A 28 11.70 10.39 13.51
CA ASN A 28 10.78 9.25 13.55
C ASN A 28 10.66 8.46 12.23
N TRP A 29 10.93 9.10 11.09
CA TRP A 29 10.88 8.51 9.74
C TRP A 29 12.14 7.72 9.35
N ILE A 30 13.19 7.79 10.15
CA ILE A 30 14.38 6.96 10.03
C ILE A 30 14.22 5.67 10.84
N ASP A 31 14.60 4.56 10.24
CA ASP A 31 14.74 3.26 10.90
C ASP A 31 16.04 3.25 11.72
N PHE A 32 15.91 3.62 12.99
CA PHE A 32 17.03 3.75 13.92
C PHE A 32 16.70 3.05 15.24
N ASP A 33 17.59 2.15 15.65
CA ASP A 33 17.61 1.56 16.99
C ASP A 33 18.90 2.01 17.72
N PRO A 34 18.79 2.80 18.82
CA PRO A 34 19.94 3.27 19.57
C PRO A 34 20.76 2.16 20.23
N LEU A 35 20.17 0.98 20.45
CA LEU A 35 20.86 -0.18 21.01
C LEU A 35 21.73 -0.88 19.96
N SER A 36 21.36 -0.80 18.69
CA SER A 36 22.09 -1.41 17.57
C SER A 36 22.87 -0.40 16.71
N SER A 37 22.95 0.87 17.11
CA SER A 37 23.60 1.89 16.27
C SER A 37 25.12 1.67 16.18
N ASN A 38 25.63 1.75 14.95
CA ASN A 38 27.04 1.51 14.64
C ASN A 38 27.95 2.58 15.25
N GLU A 39 29.12 2.16 15.72
CA GLU A 39 30.18 3.04 16.19
C GLU A 39 31.19 3.30 15.07
N LEU A 40 31.33 4.56 14.67
CA LEU A 40 32.37 4.98 13.74
C LEU A 40 33.58 5.42 14.55
N LYS A 41 34.71 4.75 14.34
CA LYS A 41 35.95 5.02 15.07
C LYS A 41 36.91 5.81 14.19
N PHE A 42 37.58 6.80 14.77
CA PHE A 42 38.64 7.54 14.10
C PHE A 42 39.70 7.98 15.11
N SER A 43 40.88 8.30 14.62
CA SER A 43 42.01 8.75 15.43
C SER A 43 42.51 10.08 14.89
N ILE A 44 42.96 10.96 15.78
CA ILE A 44 43.68 12.19 15.46
C ILE A 44 45.12 12.02 15.91
N ASN A 45 46.07 12.23 15.01
CA ASN A 45 47.51 12.13 15.24
C ASN A 45 48.15 13.53 15.27
N GLU A 46 49.35 13.63 15.85
CA GLU A 46 50.10 14.91 15.97
C GLU A 46 50.40 15.58 14.61
N ASN A 47 50.48 14.80 13.54
CA ASN A 47 50.81 15.28 12.20
C ASN A 47 49.59 15.51 11.30
N ASP A 48 48.37 15.27 11.79
CA ASP A 48 47.17 15.43 10.99
C ASP A 48 46.89 16.91 10.73
N THR A 49 46.88 17.30 9.45
CA THR A 49 46.61 18.68 9.01
C THR A 49 45.19 18.89 8.50
N GLU A 50 44.43 17.81 8.35
CA GLU A 50 43.05 17.79 7.85
C GLU A 50 42.12 17.09 8.84
N GLY A 51 40.83 17.44 8.80
CA GLY A 51 39.82 16.78 9.63
C GLY A 51 39.38 15.43 9.05
N VAL A 52 38.91 14.53 9.90
CA VAL A 52 38.33 13.25 9.47
C VAL A 52 36.85 13.44 9.12
N ILE A 53 36.47 13.03 7.91
CA ILE A 53 35.07 13.00 7.46
C ILE A 53 34.54 11.58 7.63
N LEU A 54 33.47 11.42 8.41
CA LEU A 54 32.83 10.13 8.66
C LEU A 54 31.39 10.15 8.15
N PRO A 55 31.06 9.41 7.07
CA PRO A 55 29.69 9.34 6.59
C PRO A 55 28.84 8.46 7.52
N VAL A 56 27.65 8.95 7.87
CA VAL A 56 26.61 8.19 8.58
C VAL A 56 25.45 7.96 7.61
N TYR A 57 25.08 6.71 7.39
CA TYR A 57 23.99 6.33 6.48
C TYR A 57 22.81 5.79 7.28
N ASN A 58 21.63 6.34 7.01
CA ASN A 58 20.39 5.94 7.64
C ASN A 58 19.42 5.34 6.62
N LYS A 59 18.62 4.39 7.08
CA LYS A 59 17.53 3.79 6.29
C LYS A 59 16.22 4.45 6.67
N LYS A 60 15.33 4.66 5.69
CA LYS A 60 13.96 5.12 5.97
C LYS A 60 13.11 3.95 6.45
N LYS A 61 12.13 4.24 7.31
CA LYS A 61 11.14 3.24 7.72
C LYS A 61 10.26 2.81 6.55
N VAL A 62 10.02 1.51 6.49
CA VAL A 62 9.17 0.87 5.49
C VAL A 62 8.17 -0.06 6.16
N THR A 63 7.08 -0.37 5.45
CA THR A 63 6.04 -1.29 5.91
C THR A 63 5.46 -2.09 4.75
N ASN A 64 4.70 -3.13 5.07
CA ASN A 64 3.95 -3.90 4.08
C ASN A 64 2.51 -3.41 4.02
N ILE A 65 2.02 -3.10 2.82
CA ILE A 65 0.66 -2.64 2.58
C ILE A 65 -0.13 -3.77 1.93
N THR A 66 -1.24 -4.17 2.54
CA THR A 66 -2.11 -5.23 2.02
C THR A 66 -3.46 -4.66 1.62
N ALA A 67 -3.88 -4.92 0.38
CA ALA A 67 -5.20 -4.57 -0.12
C ALA A 67 -6.10 -5.79 -0.25
N THR A 68 -7.40 -5.60 -0.04
CA THR A 68 -8.41 -6.67 -0.07
C THR A 68 -9.42 -6.43 -1.19
N LYS A 69 -9.71 -7.48 -1.94
CA LYS A 69 -10.79 -7.54 -2.94
C LYS A 69 -11.99 -8.26 -2.36
N ILE A 70 -13.14 -7.60 -2.40
CA ILE A 70 -14.44 -8.17 -2.07
C ILE A 70 -15.28 -8.22 -3.34
N TRP A 71 -16.07 -9.27 -3.49
CA TRP A 71 -17.01 -9.43 -4.58
C TRP A 71 -18.36 -9.82 -4.00
N ASN A 72 -19.35 -8.94 -4.18
CA ASN A 72 -20.73 -9.13 -3.73
C ASN A 72 -21.58 -9.61 -4.90
N GLY A 73 -21.93 -10.89 -4.91
CA GLY A 73 -22.71 -11.52 -5.97
C GLY A 73 -21.90 -11.91 -7.21
N GLY A 74 -22.62 -12.18 -8.30
CA GLY A 74 -22.08 -12.64 -9.58
C GLY A 74 -21.73 -14.13 -9.62
N THR A 75 -21.25 -14.60 -10.76
CA THR A 75 -20.87 -15.99 -11.00
C THR A 75 -19.36 -16.21 -10.90
N THR A 76 -18.94 -17.48 -10.85
CA THR A 76 -17.53 -17.88 -10.97
C THR A 76 -17.33 -18.63 -12.30
N PRO A 77 -16.17 -18.49 -12.97
CA PRO A 77 -14.99 -17.71 -12.57
C PRO A 77 -15.20 -16.20 -12.71
N ARG A 78 -14.59 -15.43 -11.81
CA ARG A 78 -14.54 -13.97 -11.86
C ARG A 78 -13.42 -13.51 -12.79
N PRO A 79 -13.59 -12.37 -13.48
CA PRO A 79 -12.56 -11.83 -14.36
C PRO A 79 -11.33 -11.38 -13.56
N SER A 80 -10.17 -11.43 -14.21
CA SER A 80 -8.95 -10.89 -13.63
C SER A 80 -9.01 -9.37 -13.59
N ILE A 81 -8.59 -8.81 -12.45
CA ILE A 81 -8.48 -7.36 -12.24
C ILE A 81 -7.07 -7.03 -11.79
N TYR A 82 -6.73 -5.74 -11.75
CA TYR A 82 -5.45 -5.29 -11.24
C TYR A 82 -5.65 -4.24 -10.17
N PHE A 83 -4.76 -4.22 -9.19
CA PHE A 83 -4.69 -3.20 -8.17
C PHE A 83 -3.45 -2.34 -8.35
N LYS A 84 -3.65 -1.02 -8.26
CA LYS A 84 -2.58 -0.02 -8.23
C LYS A 84 -2.61 0.71 -6.90
N LEU A 85 -1.46 0.81 -6.25
CA LEU A 85 -1.31 1.44 -4.93
C LEU A 85 -1.04 2.94 -5.08
N PHE A 86 -1.72 3.72 -4.25
CA PHE A 86 -1.58 5.17 -4.17
C PHE A 86 -1.26 5.58 -2.73
N ARG A 87 -0.52 6.68 -2.59
CA ARG A 87 -0.20 7.30 -1.30
C ARG A 87 -0.47 8.81 -1.31
N ALA A 88 -0.60 9.38 -0.13
CA ALA A 88 -0.66 10.82 0.07
C ALA A 88 -0.18 11.18 1.50
N SER A 89 0.77 12.10 1.65
CA SER A 89 1.14 12.68 2.95
C SER A 89 0.31 13.92 3.30
N THR A 90 -0.40 14.45 2.30
CA THR A 90 -1.42 15.51 2.41
C THR A 90 -2.67 15.05 1.64
N ASN A 91 -3.42 15.95 0.99
CA ASN A 91 -4.61 15.59 0.22
C ASN A 91 -4.33 15.33 -1.27
N ASN A 92 -3.07 15.43 -1.71
CA ASN A 92 -2.70 15.13 -3.09
C ASN A 92 -2.29 13.66 -3.23
N TRP A 93 -3.11 12.86 -3.90
CA TRP A 93 -2.87 11.44 -4.12
C TRP A 93 -1.98 11.21 -5.35
N GLU A 94 -0.94 10.41 -5.16
CA GLU A 94 -0.04 9.96 -6.22
C GLU A 94 0.10 8.44 -6.24
N PRO A 95 0.44 7.81 -7.38
CA PRO A 95 0.87 6.43 -7.40
C PRO A 95 2.09 6.26 -6.51
N VAL A 96 2.18 5.14 -5.78
CA VAL A 96 3.42 4.81 -5.07
C VAL A 96 4.51 4.56 -6.11
N PRO A 97 5.64 5.30 -6.09
CA PRO A 97 6.74 5.08 -7.02
C PRO A 97 7.25 3.65 -6.93
N ASP A 98 7.58 3.06 -8.08
CA ASP A 98 8.13 1.71 -8.24
C ASP A 98 7.25 0.56 -7.71
N ALA A 99 6.07 0.84 -7.15
CA ALA A 99 5.14 -0.17 -6.72
C ALA A 99 4.51 -0.87 -7.93
N GLU A 100 4.69 -2.18 -8.01
CA GLU A 100 4.12 -3.00 -9.08
C GLU A 100 2.58 -2.95 -9.07
N THR A 101 1.98 -2.91 -10.25
CA THR A 101 0.55 -3.21 -10.38
C THR A 101 0.32 -4.70 -10.10
N LYS A 102 -0.50 -5.04 -9.11
CA LYS A 102 -0.74 -6.43 -8.70
C LYS A 102 -1.96 -7.00 -9.43
N ARG A 103 -1.79 -8.14 -10.12
CA ARG A 103 -2.87 -8.88 -10.78
C ARG A 103 -3.61 -9.76 -9.77
N LEU A 104 -4.94 -9.75 -9.82
CA LEU A 104 -5.81 -10.62 -9.04
C LEU A 104 -6.61 -11.49 -10.00
N ASP A 105 -6.21 -12.76 -10.13
CA ASP A 105 -6.97 -13.78 -10.87
C ASP A 105 -8.14 -14.32 -10.03
N ASN A 106 -9.02 -15.10 -10.67
CA ASN A 106 -10.18 -15.70 -10.01
C ASN A 106 -9.79 -16.43 -8.71
N GLY A 107 -10.40 -16.01 -7.61
CA GLY A 107 -10.17 -16.58 -6.27
C GLY A 107 -9.13 -15.84 -5.43
N ILE A 108 -8.34 -14.94 -6.01
CA ILE A 108 -7.42 -14.09 -5.26
C ILE A 108 -8.18 -12.91 -4.65
N THR A 109 -8.18 -12.81 -3.33
CA THR A 109 -8.90 -11.77 -2.58
C THR A 109 -8.00 -10.79 -1.84
N SER A 110 -6.68 -10.97 -1.89
CA SER A 110 -5.73 -10.06 -1.24
C SER A 110 -4.39 -10.06 -1.94
N VAL A 111 -3.73 -8.90 -1.96
CA VAL A 111 -2.36 -8.70 -2.46
C VAL A 111 -1.60 -7.78 -1.54
N THR A 112 -0.28 -7.97 -1.47
CA THR A 112 0.61 -7.19 -0.59
C THR A 112 1.73 -6.55 -1.41
N TRP A 113 2.03 -5.30 -1.09
CA TRP A 113 3.25 -4.60 -1.47
C TRP A 113 4.17 -4.56 -0.25
N GLU A 114 5.41 -4.96 -0.44
CA GLU A 114 6.42 -5.01 0.61
C GLU A 114 7.32 -3.76 0.55
N ASP A 115 7.97 -3.44 1.66
CA ASP A 115 8.99 -2.40 1.76
C ASP A 115 8.55 -1.01 1.27
N ILE A 116 7.29 -0.66 1.51
CA ILE A 116 6.73 0.64 1.13
C ILE A 116 7.10 1.71 2.16
N GLN A 117 7.69 2.82 1.69
CA GLN A 117 8.05 3.97 2.52
C GLN A 117 6.83 4.52 3.27
N GLN A 118 6.95 4.69 4.58
CA GLN A 118 5.86 5.16 5.45
C GLN A 118 5.75 6.68 5.54
N TYR A 119 6.83 7.41 5.23
CA TYR A 119 6.91 8.85 5.42
C TYR A 119 7.49 9.54 4.18
N ASP A 120 7.06 10.78 3.94
CA ASP A 120 7.68 11.66 2.96
C ASP A 120 9.03 12.22 3.45
N ASP A 121 9.75 12.94 2.58
CA ASP A 121 11.06 13.54 2.90
C ASP A 121 10.99 14.61 3.99
N SER A 122 9.80 15.11 4.32
CA SER A 122 9.56 16.07 5.41
C SER A 122 9.13 15.39 6.71
N GLY A 123 9.04 14.06 6.73
CA GLY A 123 8.64 13.27 7.90
C GLY A 123 7.14 13.18 8.13
N ASN A 124 6.31 13.57 7.16
CA ASN A 124 4.86 13.38 7.25
C ASN A 124 4.50 11.94 6.85
N GLU A 125 3.59 11.33 7.59
CA GLU A 125 3.16 9.95 7.33
C GLU A 125 2.28 9.87 6.08
N TYR A 126 2.53 8.85 5.24
CA TYR A 126 1.69 8.54 4.09
C TYR A 126 0.41 7.79 4.53
N THR A 127 -0.72 8.25 4.01
CA THR A 127 -1.95 7.46 3.95
C THR A 127 -1.98 6.70 2.63
N PHE A 128 -2.51 5.47 2.64
CA PHE A 128 -2.56 4.60 1.46
C PHE A 128 -3.99 4.30 1.02
N LYS A 129 -4.16 4.15 -0.29
CA LYS A 129 -5.38 3.59 -0.90
C LYS A 129 -5.01 2.75 -2.11
N VAL A 130 -5.95 1.93 -2.54
CA VAL A 130 -5.83 1.12 -3.74
C VAL A 130 -6.91 1.50 -4.74
N GLN A 131 -6.61 1.39 -6.03
CA GLN A 131 -7.59 1.52 -7.10
C GLN A 131 -7.62 0.26 -7.95
N GLU A 132 -8.81 -0.13 -8.41
CA GLU A 132 -9.00 -1.19 -9.39
C GLU A 132 -8.79 -0.65 -10.80
N VAL A 133 -7.86 -1.26 -11.51
CA VAL A 133 -7.39 -0.83 -12.83
C VAL A 133 -7.30 -2.02 -13.80
N ASP A 134 -7.13 -1.72 -15.08
CA ASP A 134 -6.79 -2.71 -16.10
C ASP A 134 -5.28 -3.03 -16.08
N GLN A 135 -4.84 -3.93 -16.96
CA GLN A 135 -3.41 -4.31 -17.08
C GLN A 135 -2.49 -3.13 -17.43
N ASN A 136 -3.03 -2.05 -18.00
CA ASN A 136 -2.29 -0.86 -18.39
C ASN A 136 -2.34 0.23 -17.30
N GLY A 137 -3.04 -0.02 -16.19
CA GLY A 137 -3.19 0.92 -15.08
C GLY A 137 -4.27 1.98 -15.29
N ASN A 138 -5.17 1.82 -16.27
CA ASN A 138 -6.32 2.70 -16.47
C ASN A 138 -7.48 2.30 -15.56
N ASP A 139 -8.34 3.27 -15.23
CA ASP A 139 -9.57 3.01 -14.47
C ASP A 139 -10.39 1.88 -15.11
N TYR A 140 -10.73 0.87 -14.31
CA TYR A 140 -11.41 -0.32 -14.79
C TYR A 140 -12.43 -0.81 -13.79
N VAL A 141 -13.53 -1.35 -14.32
CA VAL A 141 -14.49 -2.17 -13.60
C VAL A 141 -14.94 -3.29 -14.54
N PRO A 142 -15.01 -4.55 -14.08
CA PRO A 142 -15.56 -5.64 -14.86
C PRO A 142 -17.01 -5.41 -15.28
N SER A 143 -17.35 -5.89 -16.48
CA SER A 143 -18.73 -5.83 -16.99
C SER A 143 -19.71 -6.50 -16.02
N GLY A 144 -20.87 -5.88 -15.81
CA GLY A 144 -21.90 -6.39 -14.89
C GLY A 144 -21.64 -6.07 -13.42
N TYR A 145 -20.56 -5.34 -13.08
CA TYR A 145 -20.27 -4.90 -11.72
C TYR A 145 -20.26 -3.37 -11.58
N GLN A 146 -20.46 -2.91 -10.34
CA GLN A 146 -19.97 -1.61 -9.90
C GLN A 146 -18.84 -1.79 -8.90
N LYS A 147 -17.87 -0.90 -8.94
CA LYS A 147 -16.78 -0.88 -7.96
C LYS A 147 -17.00 0.18 -6.90
N ILE A 148 -16.58 -0.14 -5.69
CA ILE A 148 -16.53 0.76 -4.53
C ILE A 148 -15.10 0.66 -3.98
N GLU A 149 -14.37 1.78 -3.98
CA GLU A 149 -13.00 1.87 -3.49
C GLU A 149 -13.01 2.63 -2.15
N ASN A 150 -12.56 1.97 -1.08
CA ASN A 150 -12.48 2.56 0.25
C ASN A 150 -11.14 2.21 0.91
N GLY A 151 -10.20 3.15 0.86
CA GLY A 151 -8.84 2.94 1.35
C GLY A 151 -8.18 1.74 0.66
N LEU A 152 -7.85 0.70 1.42
CA LEU A 152 -7.20 -0.52 0.94
C LEU A 152 -8.20 -1.64 0.60
N VAL A 153 -9.49 -1.35 0.53
CA VAL A 153 -10.53 -2.33 0.20
C VAL A 153 -11.25 -1.91 -1.09
N VAL A 154 -11.35 -2.83 -2.04
CA VAL A 154 -12.18 -2.65 -3.25
C VAL A 154 -13.27 -3.70 -3.29
N THR A 155 -14.52 -3.26 -3.35
CA THR A 155 -15.69 -4.13 -3.49
C THR A 155 -16.25 -4.05 -4.91
N ASN A 156 -16.41 -5.18 -5.60
CA ASN A 156 -17.22 -5.26 -6.82
C ASN A 156 -18.60 -5.85 -6.50
N GLU A 157 -19.65 -5.09 -6.77
CA GLU A 157 -21.04 -5.51 -6.55
C GLU A 157 -21.70 -5.83 -7.88
N ASN A 158 -22.26 -7.03 -8.02
CA ASN A 158 -22.95 -7.45 -9.23
C ASN A 158 -24.25 -6.65 -9.40
N LYS A 159 -24.44 -6.12 -10.61
CA LYS A 159 -25.60 -5.31 -11.01
C LYS A 159 -26.59 -6.06 -11.90
N GLU A 160 -26.30 -7.30 -12.24
CA GLU A 160 -27.14 -8.07 -13.16
C GLU A 160 -28.41 -8.49 -12.43
N VAL A 161 -29.56 -8.23 -13.06
CA VAL A 161 -30.87 -8.63 -12.56
C VAL A 161 -31.31 -9.91 -13.26
N ILE A 162 -31.72 -10.91 -12.50
CA ILE A 162 -32.35 -12.11 -13.06
C ILE A 162 -33.87 -11.90 -13.14
N SER A 163 -34.44 -12.11 -14.33
CA SER A 163 -35.88 -12.17 -14.52
C SER A 163 -36.33 -13.63 -14.42
N VAL A 164 -37.23 -13.95 -13.49
CA VAL A 164 -37.83 -15.30 -13.39
C VAL A 164 -39.28 -15.22 -13.85
N SER A 165 -39.62 -15.94 -14.91
CA SER A 165 -41.00 -16.15 -15.37
C SER A 165 -41.36 -17.64 -15.27
N GLY A 166 -42.62 -17.93 -14.93
CA GLY A 166 -43.14 -19.28 -14.85
C GLY A 166 -44.44 -19.38 -15.65
N GLN A 167 -44.59 -20.45 -16.42
CA GLN A 167 -45.86 -20.82 -17.02
C GLN A 167 -46.48 -21.95 -16.20
N LYS A 168 -47.72 -21.74 -15.74
CA LYS A 168 -48.51 -22.78 -15.10
C LYS A 168 -49.46 -23.39 -16.13
N THR A 169 -49.18 -24.61 -16.54
CA THR A 169 -50.12 -25.44 -17.31
C THR A 169 -50.96 -26.24 -16.32
N TRP A 170 -52.28 -26.18 -16.47
CA TRP A 170 -53.20 -27.03 -15.71
C TRP A 170 -53.60 -28.23 -16.58
N GLU A 171 -53.21 -29.43 -16.18
CA GLU A 171 -53.71 -30.69 -16.77
C GLU A 171 -54.97 -31.15 -16.01
N ASP A 172 -56.08 -30.43 -16.20
CA ASP A 172 -57.35 -30.64 -15.48
C ASP A 172 -58.54 -30.92 -16.43
N ASN A 173 -58.24 -31.43 -17.64
CA ASN A 173 -59.23 -31.80 -18.66
C ASN A 173 -60.27 -30.69 -18.94
N GLU A 174 -59.78 -29.52 -19.37
CA GLU A 174 -60.60 -28.31 -19.62
C GLU A 174 -61.38 -27.82 -18.39
N ASN A 175 -60.82 -27.95 -17.18
CA ASN A 175 -61.47 -27.58 -15.93
C ASN A 175 -62.82 -28.31 -15.70
N GLN A 176 -62.88 -29.61 -16.00
CA GLN A 176 -64.10 -30.42 -15.88
C GLN A 176 -64.75 -30.34 -14.49
N ASP A 177 -63.95 -30.30 -13.43
CA ASP A 177 -64.43 -30.23 -12.05
C ASP A 177 -64.81 -28.81 -11.60
N GLY A 178 -64.61 -27.79 -12.44
CA GLY A 178 -64.91 -26.39 -12.14
C GLY A 178 -64.08 -25.79 -10.99
N LYS A 179 -63.01 -26.45 -10.56
CA LYS A 179 -62.19 -26.06 -9.40
C LYS A 179 -61.02 -25.15 -9.75
N ARG A 180 -60.76 -24.89 -11.03
CA ARG A 180 -59.72 -23.97 -11.45
C ARG A 180 -60.05 -22.58 -10.89
N PRO A 181 -59.15 -21.97 -10.12
CA PRO A 181 -59.37 -20.61 -9.63
C PRO A 181 -59.60 -19.67 -10.81
N THR A 182 -60.71 -18.95 -10.79
CA THR A 182 -60.89 -17.78 -11.64
C THR A 182 -60.12 -16.64 -10.97
N THR A 183 -59.21 -16.01 -11.72
CA THR A 183 -58.46 -14.81 -11.29
C THR A 183 -59.35 -13.69 -10.82
#